data_AF-A0A1J5Q0E4-F1
#
_entry.id   AF-A0A1J5Q0E4-F1
#
_cell.length_a   1.000
_cell.length_b   1.000
_cell.length_c   1.000
_cell.angle_alpha   90.00
_cell.angle_beta   90.00
_cell.angle_gamma   90.00
#
_symmetry.space_group_name_H-M   'P 1'
#
loop_
_entity.id
_entity.type
_entity.pdbx_description
1 polymer ?
#
loop_
_entity_poly.entity_id
_entity_poly.type
_entity_poly.pdbx_seq_one_letter_code
_entity_poly.pdbx_strand_id
1 'polypeptide(L)'
;MAFRDTYRKQVALLVRVLPLIAEESCFALKGGTAINLFVRDMPRLSVAIDLTYAPVAPRAESLAAIDAAMKRIMARIQKAIPDAKINQAGSEGAITRLIVRQGGVQTKIEVTPVLRGCV
;
A
#
# COMPACT_ATOMS: atom_id res chain seq x y z
N MET A 1 -11.71 -25.18 -3.10
CA MET A 1 -12.70 -24.10 -2.87
C MET A 1 -12.17 -23.00 -1.94
N ALA A 2 -11.65 -23.34 -0.75
CA ALA A 2 -11.16 -22.37 0.26
C ALA A 2 -10.14 -21.33 -0.24
N PHE A 3 -9.22 -21.71 -1.13
CA PHE A 3 -8.19 -20.81 -1.67
C PHE A 3 -8.78 -19.63 -2.46
N ARG A 4 -9.83 -19.88 -3.26
CA ARG A 4 -10.50 -18.83 -4.05
C ARG A 4 -11.24 -17.84 -3.15
N ASP A 5 -11.81 -18.32 -2.05
CA ASP A 5 -12.52 -17.48 -1.09
C ASP A 5 -11.56 -16.60 -0.28
N THR A 6 -10.42 -17.16 0.16
CA THR A 6 -9.35 -16.38 0.80
C THR A 6 -8.82 -15.30 -0.14
N TYR A 7 -8.55 -15.64 -1.40
CA TYR A 7 -8.10 -14.67 -2.40
C TYR A 7 -9.12 -13.56 -2.61
N ARG A 8 -10.41 -13.90 -2.77
CA ARG A 8 -11.48 -12.91 -2.93
C ARG A 8 -11.57 -11.96 -1.73
N LYS A 9 -11.44 -12.49 -0.51
CA LYS A 9 -11.42 -11.68 0.72
C LYS A 9 -10.19 -10.75 0.77
N GLN A 10 -9.01 -11.23 0.35
CA GLN A 10 -7.81 -10.39 0.24
C GLN A 10 -7.98 -9.27 -0.78
N VAL A 11 -8.51 -9.56 -1.96
CA VAL A 11 -8.81 -8.55 -2.99
C VAL A 11 -9.83 -7.54 -2.47
N ALA A 12 -10.88 -7.99 -1.77
CA ALA A 12 -11.86 -7.09 -1.17
C ALA A 12 -11.23 -6.15 -0.13
N LEU A 13 -10.31 -6.65 0.72
CA LEU A 13 -9.56 -5.79 1.64
C LEU A 13 -8.66 -4.80 0.89
N LEU A 14 -7.97 -5.26 -0.16
CA LEU A 14 -7.12 -4.41 -0.99
C LEU A 14 -7.91 -3.26 -1.64
N VAL A 15 -9.05 -3.55 -2.26
CA VAL A 15 -9.91 -2.55 -2.91
C VAL A 15 -10.47 -1.54 -1.91
N ARG A 16 -10.72 -1.94 -0.66
CA ARG A 16 -11.10 -1.00 0.42
C ARG A 16 -9.96 -0.09 0.87
N VAL A 17 -8.72 -0.59 0.83
CA VAL A 17 -7.53 0.15 1.26
C VAL A 17 -7.06 1.15 0.19
N LEU A 18 -7.18 0.81 -1.09
CA LEU A 18 -6.67 1.64 -2.21
C LEU A 18 -7.14 3.11 -2.19
N PRO A 19 -8.44 3.43 -2.00
CA PRO A 19 -8.90 4.82 -1.97
C PRO A 19 -8.28 5.64 -0.84
N LEU A 20 -7.99 5.01 0.30
CA LEU A 20 -7.40 5.66 1.46
C LEU A 20 -5.91 5.99 1.24
N ILE A 21 -5.25 5.24 0.36
CA ILE A 21 -3.90 5.53 -0.11
C ILE A 21 -3.93 6.63 -1.16
N ALA A 22 -4.92 6.62 -2.06
CA ALA A 22 -5.05 7.58 -3.15
C ALA A 22 -5.22 9.03 -2.68
N GLU A 23 -5.62 9.26 -1.41
CA GLU A 23 -5.59 10.58 -0.78
C GLU A 23 -4.18 11.17 -0.61
N GLU A 24 -3.11 10.35 -0.66
CA GLU A 24 -1.73 10.83 -0.71
C GLU A 24 -1.27 11.02 -2.16
N SER A 25 -1.27 12.26 -2.64
CA SER A 25 -0.80 12.60 -4.00
C SER A 25 0.70 12.40 -4.22
N CYS A 26 1.49 12.21 -3.16
CA CYS A 26 2.93 12.00 -3.25
C CYS A 26 3.32 10.58 -3.68
N PHE A 27 2.37 9.64 -3.79
CA PHE A 27 2.64 8.26 -4.18
C PHE A 27 2.06 7.92 -5.56
N ALA A 28 2.87 7.23 -6.36
CA ALA A 28 2.43 6.57 -7.58
C ALA A 28 2.27 5.06 -7.32
N LEU A 29 1.13 4.50 -7.71
CA LEU A 29 0.89 3.06 -7.67
C LEU A 29 1.64 2.37 -8.82
N LYS A 30 2.35 1.27 -8.52
CA LYS A 30 3.13 0.51 -9.51
C LYS A 30 3.01 -0.99 -9.32
N GLY A 31 3.76 -1.72 -10.13
CA GLY A 31 4.00 -3.13 -9.93
C GLY A 31 2.88 -4.02 -10.46
N GLY A 32 2.98 -5.30 -10.11
CA GLY A 32 2.16 -6.36 -10.66
C GLY A 32 0.67 -6.23 -10.35
N THR A 33 0.34 -5.82 -9.14
CA THR A 33 -1.04 -5.65 -8.71
C THR A 33 -1.71 -4.47 -9.40
N ALA A 34 -0.97 -3.39 -9.65
CA ALA A 34 -1.49 -2.25 -10.41
C ALA A 34 -1.87 -2.67 -11.83
N ILE A 35 -0.98 -3.41 -12.52
CA ILE A 35 -1.26 -3.96 -13.85
C ILE A 35 -2.48 -4.88 -13.83
N ASN A 36 -2.57 -5.76 -12.83
CA ASN A 36 -3.68 -6.69 -12.68
C ASN A 36 -5.03 -5.98 -12.45
N LEU A 37 -5.05 -4.86 -11.74
CA LEU A 37 -6.30 -4.16 -11.39
C LEU A 37 -6.76 -3.17 -12.44
N PHE A 38 -5.81 -2.49 -13.10
CA PHE A 38 -6.11 -1.32 -13.94
C PHE A 38 -5.83 -1.52 -15.43
N VAL A 39 -5.05 -2.55 -15.82
CA VAL A 39 -4.59 -2.73 -17.20
C VAL A 39 -5.03 -4.07 -17.80
N ARG A 40 -5.03 -5.14 -17.00
CA ARG A 40 -5.37 -6.50 -17.45
C ARG A 40 -6.57 -7.02 -16.67
N ASP A 41 -7.28 -7.99 -17.23
CA ASP A 41 -8.39 -8.65 -16.54
C ASP A 41 -7.87 -9.72 -15.54
N MET A 42 -7.22 -9.26 -14.47
CA MET A 42 -6.78 -10.08 -13.32
C MET A 42 -6.18 -11.46 -13.67
N PRO A 43 -5.20 -11.57 -14.59
CA PRO A 43 -4.75 -12.84 -15.16
C PRO A 43 -3.94 -13.71 -14.19
N ARG A 44 -3.62 -13.19 -13.00
CA ARG A 44 -2.86 -13.87 -11.95
C ARG A 44 -3.25 -13.34 -10.58
N LEU A 45 -2.85 -14.06 -9.54
CA LEU A 45 -3.07 -13.65 -8.15
C LEU A 45 -2.03 -12.60 -7.73
N SER A 46 -2.50 -11.45 -7.26
CA SER A 46 -1.64 -10.39 -6.73
C SER A 46 -2.43 -9.51 -5.75
N VAL A 47 -1.95 -9.38 -4.51
CA VAL A 47 -2.69 -8.72 -3.40
C VAL A 47 -1.80 -7.80 -2.56
N ALA A 48 -0.70 -7.31 -3.14
CA ALA A 48 0.19 -6.31 -2.53
C ALA A 48 0.08 -4.97 -3.25
N ILE A 49 0.23 -3.87 -2.52
CA ILE A 49 0.19 -2.51 -3.04
C ILE A 49 1.62 -1.97 -3.00
N ASP A 50 2.20 -1.77 -4.19
CA ASP A 50 3.54 -1.24 -4.34
C ASP A 50 3.48 0.23 -4.75
N LEU A 51 4.12 1.09 -3.96
CA LEU A 51 4.14 2.54 -4.14
C LEU A 51 5.56 3.02 -4.47
N THR A 52 5.62 4.08 -5.26
CA THR A 52 6.82 4.90 -5.49
C THR A 52 6.54 6.31 -4.99
N TYR A 53 7.48 6.89 -4.26
CA TYR A 53 7.43 8.31 -3.92
C TYR A 53 7.78 9.14 -5.16
N ALA A 54 6.82 9.95 -5.62
CA ALA A 54 6.93 10.70 -6.87
C ALA A 54 7.78 11.97 -6.78
N PRO A 55 7.68 12.80 -5.71
CA PRO A 55 8.48 14.03 -5.62
C PRO A 55 9.98 13.76 -5.58
N VAL A 56 10.75 14.61 -6.26
CA VAL A 56 12.21 14.58 -6.24
C VAL A 56 12.70 15.58 -5.21
N ALA A 57 13.33 15.08 -4.13
CA ALA A 57 13.88 15.88 -3.05
C ALA A 57 15.14 15.19 -2.47
N PRO A 58 15.94 15.90 -1.63
CA PRO A 58 17.00 15.28 -0.85
C PRO A 58 16.52 14.04 -0.09
N ARG A 59 17.43 13.10 0.15
CA ARG A 59 17.07 11.80 0.73
C ARG A 59 16.39 11.93 2.10
N ALA A 60 16.94 12.75 2.99
CA ALA A 60 16.38 12.96 4.32
C ALA A 60 14.96 13.54 4.27
N GLU A 61 14.74 14.54 3.41
CA GLU A 61 13.41 15.14 3.20
C GLU A 61 12.41 14.13 2.63
N SER A 62 12.84 13.33 1.64
CA SER A 62 12.01 12.28 1.05
C SER A 62 11.59 11.25 2.10
N LEU A 63 12.52 10.79 2.93
CA LEU A 63 12.24 9.81 3.99
C LEU A 63 11.27 10.37 5.04
N ALA A 64 11.46 11.63 5.45
CA ALA A 64 10.54 12.28 6.39
C ALA A 64 9.13 12.44 5.81
N ALA A 65 9.02 12.82 4.54
CA ALA A 65 7.74 12.95 3.84
C ALA A 65 7.04 11.59 3.68
N ILE A 66 7.79 10.55 3.31
CA ILE A 66 7.30 9.17 3.21
C ILE A 66 6.75 8.72 4.56
N ASP A 67 7.52 8.88 5.64
CA ASP A 67 7.10 8.49 6.98
C ASP A 67 5.80 9.18 7.40
N ALA A 68 5.71 10.49 7.20
CA ALA A 68 4.52 11.28 7.51
C ALA A 68 3.30 10.81 6.70
N ALA A 69 3.46 10.56 5.39
CA ALA A 69 2.40 10.08 4.52
C ALA A 69 1.94 8.67 4.90
N MET A 70 2.86 7.77 5.23
CA MET A 70 2.55 6.41 5.68
C MET A 70 1.80 6.40 7.01
N LYS A 71 2.14 7.30 7.94
CA LYS A 71 1.38 7.50 9.19
C LYS A 71 -0.04 7.99 8.94
N ARG A 72 -0.24 8.93 8.00
CA ARG A 72 -1.58 9.41 7.61
C ARG A 72 -2.41 8.28 6.97
N ILE A 73 -1.82 7.51 6.06
CA ILE A 73 -2.47 6.32 5.47
C ILE A 73 -2.90 5.36 6.57
N MET A 74 -2.00 5.03 7.50
CA MET A 74 -2.30 4.14 8.62
C MET A 74 -3.49 4.63 9.45
N ALA A 75 -3.49 5.92 9.82
CA ALA A 75 -4.57 6.53 10.60
C ALA A 75 -5.92 6.50 9.86
N ARG A 76 -5.94 6.78 8.55
CA ARG A 76 -7.15 6.67 7.72
C ARG A 76 -7.68 5.25 7.69
N ILE A 77 -6.81 4.25 7.49
CA ILE A 77 -7.20 2.84 7.46
C ILE A 77 -7.81 2.43 8.79
N GLN A 78 -7.18 2.79 9.91
CA GLN A 78 -7.72 2.49 11.26
C GLN A 78 -9.10 3.14 11.49
N LYS A 79 -9.32 4.34 10.96
CA LYS A 79 -10.61 5.04 11.07
C LYS A 79 -11.68 4.46 10.16
N ALA A 80 -11.34 4.09 8.93
CA ALA A 80 -12.30 3.69 7.89
C ALA A 80 -12.61 2.18 7.86
N ILE A 81 -11.73 1.35 8.39
CA ILE A 81 -11.87 -0.11 8.37
C ILE A 81 -11.94 -0.63 9.81
N PRO A 82 -13.14 -0.87 10.34
CA PRO A 82 -13.32 -1.47 11.67
C PRO A 82 -12.56 -2.80 11.80
N ASP A 83 -11.99 -3.01 12.99
CA ASP A 83 -11.21 -4.20 13.37
C ASP A 83 -9.93 -4.43 12.55
N ALA A 84 -9.52 -3.46 11.71
CA ALA A 84 -8.26 -3.54 11.01
C ALA A 84 -7.08 -3.44 12.00
N LYS A 85 -6.22 -4.46 11.98
CA LYS A 85 -4.93 -4.44 12.69
C LYS A 85 -3.83 -4.10 11.69
N ILE A 86 -2.99 -3.12 12.03
CA ILE A 86 -1.90 -2.69 11.16
C ILE A 86 -0.58 -2.92 11.86
N ASN A 87 0.31 -3.69 11.22
CA ASN A 87 1.70 -3.80 11.63
C ASN A 87 2.55 -2.94 10.71
N GLN A 88 3.39 -2.08 11.28
CA GLN A 88 4.33 -1.24 10.53
C GLN A 88 5.75 -1.79 10.60
N ALA A 89 6.52 -1.60 9.54
CA ALA A 89 7.96 -1.79 9.51
C ALA A 89 8.61 -0.63 8.76
N GLY A 90 9.84 -0.33 9.14
CA GLY A 90 10.57 0.80 8.60
C GLY A 90 12.05 0.51 8.41
N SER A 91 12.70 1.39 7.66
CA SER A 91 14.14 1.44 7.46
C SER A 91 14.57 2.91 7.45
N GLU A 92 15.79 3.20 7.91
CA GLU A 92 16.37 4.55 7.86
C GLU A 92 15.47 5.64 8.47
N GLY A 93 14.76 5.33 9.56
CA GLY A 93 13.91 6.29 10.28
C GLY A 93 12.54 6.57 9.64
N ALA A 94 12.16 5.84 8.57
CA ALA A 94 10.86 5.99 7.92
C ALA A 94 10.07 4.67 7.89
N ILE A 95 8.76 4.74 8.09
CA ILE A 95 7.86 3.61 7.80
C ILE A 95 7.84 3.38 6.29
N THR A 96 8.27 2.19 5.86
CA THR A 96 8.31 1.80 4.44
C THR A 96 7.34 0.68 4.10
N ARG A 97 6.72 0.07 5.12
CA ARG A 97 5.79 -1.03 4.95
C ARG A 97 4.68 -1.03 6.00
N LEU A 98 3.45 -1.27 5.54
CA LEU A 98 2.30 -1.54 6.38
C LEU A 98 1.71 -2.91 5.99
N ILE A 99 1.35 -3.71 6.99
CA ILE A 99 0.61 -4.96 6.82
C ILE A 99 -0.75 -4.76 7.46
N VAL A 100 -1.78 -4.65 6.63
CA VAL A 100 -3.17 -4.46 7.06
C VAL A 100 -3.83 -5.82 7.15
N ARG A 101 -4.36 -6.18 8.32
CA ARG A 101 -5.06 -7.45 8.58
C ARG A 101 -6.49 -7.18 8.99
N GLN A 102 -7.43 -7.93 8.41
CA GLN A 102 -8.84 -7.87 8.77
C GLN A 102 -9.50 -9.22 8.43
N GLY A 103 -10.36 -9.75 9.30
CA GLY A 103 -11.16 -10.95 8.99
C GLY A 103 -10.35 -12.18 8.57
N GLY A 104 -9.16 -12.37 9.14
CA GLY A 104 -8.27 -13.50 8.82
C GLY A 104 -7.49 -13.39 7.51
N VAL A 105 -7.61 -12.26 6.80
CA VAL A 105 -6.83 -11.97 5.58
C VAL A 105 -5.94 -10.75 5.75
N GLN A 106 -4.98 -10.58 4.84
CA GLN A 106 -4.07 -9.45 4.86
C GLN A 106 -3.73 -8.92 3.46
N THR A 107 -3.43 -7.62 3.40
CA THR A 107 -2.78 -6.96 2.26
C THR A 107 -1.58 -6.15 2.76
N LYS A 108 -0.57 -6.00 1.91
CA LYS A 108 0.67 -5.31 2.22
C LYS A 108 0.74 -4.03 1.41
N ILE A 109 1.12 -2.93 2.05
CA ILE A 109 1.46 -1.66 1.41
C ILE A 109 2.97 -1.48 1.58
N GLU A 110 3.68 -1.21 0.50
CA GLU A 110 5.12 -1.03 0.51
C GLU A 110 5.52 0.15 -0.36
N VAL A 111 6.47 0.96 0.13
CA VAL A 111 7.09 2.03 -0.63
C VAL A 111 8.58 1.74 -0.78
N THR A 112 9.08 1.80 -2.00
CA THR A 112 10.53 1.70 -2.27
C THR A 112 11.16 3.09 -2.24
N PRO A 113 12.02 3.44 -1.27
CA PRO A 113 12.62 4.78 -1.19
C PRO A 113 13.78 4.99 -2.19
N VAL A 114 14.20 3.93 -2.89
CA VAL A 114 15.34 3.95 -3.83
C VAL A 114 14.93 4.53 -5.19
N LEU A 115 13.78 4.12 -5.71
CA LEU A 115 13.22 4.63 -6.97
C LEU A 115 12.45 5.92 -6.66
N ARG A 116 12.91 7.05 -7.18
CA ARG A 116 12.30 8.38 -7.01
C ARG A 116 12.14 9.04 -8.37
N GLY A 117 11.04 9.76 -8.56
CA GLY A 117 10.65 10.34 -9.85
C GLY A 117 9.92 9.35 -10.78
N CYS A 118 9.25 9.90 -11.79
CA CYS A 118 8.70 9.17 -12.93
C CYS A 118 9.58 9.51 -14.15
N VAL A 119 9.97 8.50 -14.93
CA VAL A 119 10.71 8.67 -16.20
C VAL A 119 9.73 8.70 -17.35
#